data_AF-A0A060CB87-F1
#
_entry.id   AF-A0A060CB87-F1
#
_cell.length_a   1.000
_cell.length_b   1.000
_cell.length_c   1.000
_cell.angle_alpha   90.00
_cell.angle_beta   90.00
_cell.angle_gamma   90.00
#
_symmetry.space_group_name_H-M   'P 1'
#
loop_
_entity.id
_entity.type
_entity.pdbx_description
1 polymer ?
#
loop_
_entity_poly.entity_id
_entity_poly.type
_entity_poly.pdbx_seq_one_letter_code
_entity_poly.pdbx_strand_id
1 'polypeptide(L)'
;MGLRDVITVTLPMSIKLRPANDNPDVAAVAFGPTVLCGNYGSSSLSGSPALDTSSITRTSTSSLAFTATSGGSTVNLAPFYDAYNYNYAVYWATTGASTGTSSSATFRLQNAASGLVLGVQNMSTADGGLALQWADNGTADHEWALIVDG
;
A
#
# COMPACT_ATOMS: atom_id res chain seq x y z
N MET A 1 1.16 14.55 48.12
CA MET A 1 0.41 14.25 46.89
C MET A 1 1.44 14.03 45.79
N GLY A 2 1.68 12.77 45.41
CA GLY A 2 2.70 12.42 44.41
C GLY A 2 2.26 12.83 43.01
N LEU A 3 3.18 13.40 42.24
CA LEU A 3 2.98 13.78 40.84
C LEU A 3 2.55 12.55 40.03
N ARG A 4 1.55 12.71 39.16
CA ARG A 4 1.11 11.67 38.24
C ARG A 4 1.98 11.72 36.98
N ASP A 5 2.45 10.56 36.54
CA ASP A 5 3.11 10.44 35.25
C ASP A 5 2.08 10.55 34.11
N VAL A 6 2.45 11.29 33.07
CA VAL A 6 1.69 11.40 31.82
C VAL A 6 2.59 10.91 30.70
N ILE A 7 2.11 9.89 29.98
CA ILE A 7 2.78 9.38 28.79
C ILE A 7 1.96 9.80 27.57
N THR A 8 2.60 10.51 26.65
CA THR A 8 2.01 10.90 25.37
C THR A 8 2.50 9.94 24.29
N VAL A 9 1.57 9.38 23.51
CA VAL A 9 1.87 8.51 22.37
C VAL A 9 1.38 9.17 21.10
N THR A 10 2.24 9.20 20.08
CA THR A 10 1.90 9.64 18.72
C THR A 10 1.88 8.42 17.80
N LEU A 11 0.74 8.15 17.18
CA LEU A 11 0.59 7.11 16.18
C LEU A 11 0.54 7.77 14.79
N PRO A 12 1.59 7.66 13.96
CA PRO A 12 1.57 8.21 12.62
C PRO A 12 0.57 7.43 11.76
N MET A 13 -0.39 8.15 11.17
CA MET A 13 -1.38 7.58 10.25
C MET A 13 -1.06 8.02 8.82
N SER A 14 -1.21 7.09 7.88
CA SER A 14 -1.00 7.32 6.46
C SER A 14 -2.06 6.60 5.63
N ILE A 15 -2.24 7.04 4.39
CA ILE A 15 -3.07 6.34 3.40
C ILE A 15 -2.39 5.02 3.02
N LYS A 16 -3.18 3.95 3.01
CA LYS A 16 -2.80 2.62 2.52
C LYS A 16 -3.90 2.09 1.61
N LEU A 17 -3.50 1.47 0.51
CA LEU A 17 -4.39 0.68 -0.32
C LEU A 17 -4.35 -0.78 0.13
N ARG A 18 -5.53 -1.39 0.24
CA ARG A 18 -5.71 -2.81 0.57
C ARG A 18 -6.38 -3.49 -0.61
N PRO A 19 -5.61 -4.15 -1.49
CA PRO A 19 -6.17 -4.89 -2.61
C PRO A 19 -7.20 -5.92 -2.13
N ALA A 20 -8.21 -6.16 -2.95
CA ALA A 20 -9.13 -7.28 -2.75
C ALA A 20 -8.37 -8.59 -2.95
N ASN A 21 -8.81 -9.63 -2.25
CA ASN A 21 -8.12 -10.92 -2.24
C ASN A 21 -8.11 -11.61 -3.62
N ASP A 22 -9.12 -11.33 -4.43
CA ASP A 22 -9.38 -11.95 -5.72
C ASP A 22 -9.01 -11.06 -6.92
N ASN A 23 -8.90 -9.75 -6.71
CA ASN A 23 -8.56 -8.79 -7.77
C ASN A 23 -7.66 -7.66 -7.24
N PRO A 24 -6.37 -7.62 -7.63
CA PRO A 24 -5.44 -6.61 -7.16
C PRO A 24 -5.72 -5.19 -7.69
N ASP A 25 -6.49 -5.07 -8.77
CA ASP A 25 -6.89 -3.76 -9.34
C ASP A 25 -8.09 -3.14 -8.63
N VAL A 26 -8.68 -3.87 -7.69
CA VAL A 26 -9.74 -3.39 -6.80
C VAL A 26 -9.17 -3.28 -5.39
N ALA A 27 -9.29 -2.12 -4.76
CA ALA A 27 -8.76 -1.92 -3.41
C ALA A 27 -9.67 -1.07 -2.52
N ALA A 28 -9.55 -1.31 -1.21
CA ALA A 28 -10.06 -0.41 -0.18
C ALA A 28 -8.98 0.61 0.23
N VAL A 29 -9.40 1.83 0.55
CA VAL A 29 -8.53 2.88 1.08
C VAL A 29 -8.62 2.86 2.60
N ALA A 30 -7.48 2.86 3.28
CA ALA A 30 -7.40 2.99 4.73
C ALA A 30 -6.50 4.16 5.15
N PHE A 31 -6.86 4.85 6.23
CA PHE A 31 -5.99 5.81 6.91
C PHE A 31 -5.69 5.29 8.32
N GLY A 32 -4.46 4.80 8.53
CA GLY A 32 -4.15 4.04 9.74
C GLY A 32 -5.01 2.77 9.84
N PRO A 33 -5.69 2.53 10.97
CA PRO A 33 -6.59 1.38 11.13
C PRO A 33 -7.99 1.59 10.49
N THR A 34 -8.30 2.80 10.05
CA THR A 34 -9.66 3.17 9.64
C THR A 34 -9.85 2.97 8.14
N VAL A 35 -10.84 2.17 7.75
CA VAL A 35 -11.29 2.06 6.35
C VAL A 35 -12.11 3.29 5.98
N LEU A 36 -11.82 3.86 4.81
CA LEU A 36 -12.57 4.97 4.24
C LEU A 36 -13.59 4.45 3.21
N CYS A 37 -14.70 5.17 3.07
CA CYS A 37 -15.70 4.96 2.03
C CYS A 37 -15.97 6.27 1.28
N GLY A 38 -16.37 6.16 0.02
CA GLY A 38 -16.79 7.29 -0.81
C GLY A 38 -18.27 7.56 -0.61
N ASN A 39 -18.64 8.83 -0.47
CA ASN A 39 -20.04 9.26 -0.36
C ASN A 39 -20.59 9.62 -1.75
N TYR A 40 -21.56 8.84 -2.24
CA TYR A 40 -22.24 9.04 -3.53
C TYR A 40 -23.67 9.56 -3.36
N GLY A 41 -24.06 10.03 -2.18
CA GLY A 41 -25.40 10.57 -1.92
C GLY A 41 -26.49 9.56 -2.27
N SER A 42 -27.41 9.90 -3.16
CA SER A 42 -28.47 9.00 -3.63
C SER A 42 -28.15 8.31 -4.96
N SER A 43 -26.97 8.53 -5.54
CA SER A 43 -26.58 7.93 -6.82
C SER A 43 -26.35 6.43 -6.66
N SER A 44 -27.04 5.62 -7.46
CA SER A 44 -26.82 4.17 -7.49
C SER A 44 -25.49 3.84 -8.15
N LEU A 45 -24.82 2.79 -7.66
CA LEU A 45 -23.58 2.27 -8.20
C LEU A 45 -23.85 0.89 -8.81
N SER A 46 -23.43 0.68 -10.05
CA SER A 46 -23.57 -0.61 -10.76
C SER A 46 -22.30 -1.47 -10.70
N GLY A 47 -21.27 -1.02 -9.98
CA GLY A 47 -19.99 -1.70 -9.81
C GLY A 47 -19.02 -0.87 -8.97
N SER A 48 -17.76 -1.28 -8.92
CA SER A 48 -16.69 -0.54 -8.24
C SER A 48 -16.36 0.73 -9.02
N PRO A 49 -16.58 1.93 -8.44
CA PRO A 49 -16.24 3.17 -9.13
C PRO A 49 -14.72 3.31 -9.27
N ALA A 50 -14.27 3.91 -10.38
CA ALA A 50 -12.86 4.18 -10.60
C ALA A 50 -12.37 5.30 -9.68
N LEU A 51 -11.23 5.14 -9.02
CA LEU A 51 -10.62 6.11 -8.10
C LEU A 51 -9.21 6.45 -8.58
N ASP A 52 -8.92 7.74 -8.75
CA ASP A 52 -7.54 8.23 -8.85
C ASP A 52 -6.97 8.36 -7.44
N THR A 53 -6.14 7.41 -7.05
CA THR A 53 -5.61 7.34 -5.69
C THR A 53 -4.57 8.42 -5.40
N SER A 54 -3.93 8.98 -6.44
CA SER A 54 -2.95 10.05 -6.28
C SER A 54 -3.60 11.37 -5.86
N SER A 55 -4.91 11.49 -6.11
CA SER A 55 -5.70 12.68 -5.78
C SER A 55 -6.23 12.70 -4.34
N ILE A 56 -6.02 11.63 -3.56
CA ILE A 56 -6.54 11.54 -2.18
C ILE A 56 -5.89 12.62 -1.32
N THR A 57 -6.71 13.57 -0.87
CA THR A 57 -6.25 14.72 -0.08
C THR A 57 -7.06 14.80 1.21
N ARG A 58 -6.37 14.93 2.35
CA ARG A 58 -7.03 15.16 3.64
C ARG A 58 -7.52 16.61 3.70
N THR A 59 -8.80 16.80 4.01
CA THR A 59 -9.45 18.13 4.02
C THR A 59 -9.70 18.69 5.42
N SER A 60 -9.49 17.88 6.47
CA SER A 60 -9.71 18.27 7.86
C SER A 60 -8.59 17.82 8.78
N THR A 61 -8.27 18.64 9.79
CA THR A 61 -7.31 18.31 10.85
C THR A 61 -7.97 17.70 12.09
N SER A 62 -9.26 17.96 12.31
CA SER A 62 -10.04 17.54 13.49
C SER A 62 -10.97 16.36 13.21
N SER A 63 -11.17 15.99 11.96
CA SER A 63 -11.93 14.81 11.53
C SER A 63 -11.17 14.00 10.47
N LEU A 64 -11.60 12.77 10.25
CA LEU A 64 -11.11 11.90 9.18
C LEU A 64 -11.87 12.20 7.88
N ALA A 65 -11.71 13.42 7.35
CA ALA A 65 -12.34 13.84 6.10
C ALA A 65 -11.29 14.00 4.99
N PHE A 66 -11.61 13.47 3.82
CA PHE A 66 -10.75 13.50 2.64
C PHE A 66 -11.60 13.74 1.38
N THR A 67 -10.94 14.13 0.30
CA THR A 67 -11.50 14.14 -1.05
C THR A 67 -10.60 13.36 -1.99
N ALA A 68 -11.19 12.85 -3.07
CA ALA A 68 -10.47 12.22 -4.18
C ALA A 68 -11.25 12.39 -5.48
N THR A 69 -10.61 12.10 -6.61
CA THR A 69 -11.25 12.08 -7.93
C THR A 69 -11.72 10.67 -8.26
N SER A 70 -13.01 10.52 -8.55
CA SER A 70 -13.61 9.28 -9.02
C SER A 70 -14.38 9.53 -10.32
N GLY A 71 -14.01 8.84 -11.39
CA GLY A 71 -14.64 9.02 -12.71
C GLY A 71 -14.61 10.48 -13.21
N GLY A 72 -13.56 11.22 -12.89
CA GLY A 72 -13.40 12.65 -13.23
C GLY A 72 -14.16 13.63 -12.34
N SER A 73 -14.89 13.16 -11.31
CA SER A 73 -15.61 14.00 -10.35
C SER A 73 -15.01 13.90 -8.95
N THR A 74 -15.10 14.96 -8.16
CA THR A 74 -14.69 14.91 -6.75
C THR A 74 -15.69 14.07 -5.94
N VAL A 75 -15.17 13.13 -5.14
CA VAL A 75 -15.91 12.36 -4.15
C VAL A 75 -15.36 12.65 -2.76
N ASN A 76 -16.26 12.80 -1.78
CA ASN A 76 -15.88 12.89 -0.37
C ASN A 76 -15.59 11.51 0.17
N LEU A 77 -14.49 11.34 0.89
CA LEU A 77 -14.19 10.13 1.63
C LEU A 77 -14.27 10.38 3.13
N ALA A 78 -14.89 9.45 3.84
CA ALA A 78 -15.10 9.48 5.29
C ALA A 78 -14.89 8.08 5.88
N PRO A 79 -14.78 7.92 7.20
CA PRO A 79 -14.71 6.60 7.82
C PRO A 79 -15.94 5.78 7.46
N PHE A 80 -15.74 4.51 7.11
CA PHE A 80 -16.85 3.63 6.77
C PHE A 80 -17.86 3.48 7.92
N TYR A 81 -17.40 3.53 9.18
CA TYR A 81 -18.30 3.48 10.34
C TYR A 81 -19.22 4.71 10.47
N ASP A 82 -18.93 5.81 9.76
CA ASP A 82 -19.78 7.01 9.66
C ASP A 82 -20.67 6.98 8.40
N ALA A 83 -20.71 5.86 7.67
CA ALA A 83 -21.52 5.70 6.47
C ALA A 83 -22.96 5.34 6.81
N TYR A 84 -23.80 6.36 6.91
CA TYR A 84 -25.24 6.21 7.10
C TYR A 84 -26.00 7.22 6.23
N ASN A 85 -27.17 6.80 5.73
CA ASN A 85 -28.09 7.63 4.93
C ASN A 85 -27.55 8.12 3.57
N TYR A 86 -26.57 7.44 2.98
CA TYR A 86 -26.11 7.66 1.60
C TYR A 86 -25.59 6.36 0.99
N ASN A 87 -25.63 6.27 -0.34
CA ASN A 87 -24.98 5.23 -1.11
C ASN A 87 -23.47 5.43 -1.04
N TYR A 88 -22.74 4.36 -0.70
CA TYR A 88 -21.30 4.41 -0.48
C TYR A 88 -20.56 3.34 -1.28
N ALA A 89 -19.26 3.56 -1.50
CA ALA A 89 -18.33 2.55 -2.00
C ALA A 89 -17.16 2.39 -1.02
N VAL A 90 -16.80 1.15 -0.68
CA VAL A 90 -15.59 0.80 0.10
C VAL A 90 -14.49 0.23 -0.78
N TYR A 91 -14.85 -0.31 -1.93
CA TYR A 91 -13.93 -0.90 -2.89
C TYR A 91 -14.02 -0.15 -4.22
N TRP A 92 -12.86 0.23 -4.74
CA TRP A 92 -12.71 1.00 -5.97
C TRP A 92 -11.84 0.28 -6.96
N ALA A 93 -12.13 0.44 -8.24
CA ALA A 93 -11.14 0.17 -9.28
C ALA A 93 -10.08 1.27 -9.21
N THR A 94 -8.84 0.92 -8.83
CA THR A 94 -7.82 1.94 -8.57
C THR A 94 -7.01 2.26 -9.82
N THR A 95 -6.92 3.55 -10.15
CA THR A 95 -6.07 4.10 -11.20
C THR A 95 -5.11 5.10 -10.56
N GLY A 96 -3.89 5.23 -11.09
CA GLY A 96 -2.92 6.22 -10.57
C GLY A 96 -2.26 5.85 -9.23
N ALA A 97 -2.57 4.68 -8.67
CA ALA A 97 -1.71 4.01 -7.70
C ALA A 97 -0.88 2.97 -8.42
N SER A 98 0.41 2.89 -8.10
CA SER A 98 1.04 1.58 -8.13
C SER A 98 0.23 0.70 -7.18
N THR A 99 -0.61 -0.16 -7.72
CA THR A 99 -1.51 -1.10 -7.04
C THR A 99 -0.70 -2.16 -6.31
N GLY A 100 0.25 -1.77 -5.46
CA GLY A 100 1.33 -2.67 -5.08
C GLY A 100 1.77 -3.44 -6.32
N THR A 101 2.19 -2.74 -7.38
CA THR A 101 3.03 -3.41 -8.36
C THR A 101 4.04 -4.12 -7.50
N SER A 102 4.05 -5.45 -7.53
CA SER A 102 5.29 -6.18 -7.35
C SER A 102 6.17 -5.55 -8.41
N SER A 103 6.82 -4.44 -8.06
CA SER A 103 7.94 -3.98 -8.81
C SER A 103 8.75 -5.26 -8.87
N SER A 104 9.03 -5.73 -10.06
CA SER A 104 10.17 -6.61 -10.27
C SER A 104 11.44 -5.80 -9.98
N ALA A 105 11.45 -5.07 -8.86
CA ALA A 105 12.60 -4.47 -8.26
C ALA A 105 13.36 -5.67 -7.72
N THR A 106 14.48 -5.90 -8.36
CA THR A 106 15.46 -6.81 -7.85
C THR A 106 16.26 -6.07 -6.78
N PHE A 107 16.53 -6.77 -5.70
CA PHE A 107 17.28 -6.29 -4.56
C PHE A 107 18.62 -6.99 -4.51
N ARG A 108 19.63 -6.29 -3.99
CA ARG A 108 20.92 -6.90 -3.64
C ARG A 108 20.96 -7.13 -2.14
N LEU A 109 21.22 -8.37 -1.74
CA LEU A 109 21.42 -8.77 -0.35
C LEU A 109 22.88 -8.53 0.02
N GLN A 110 23.17 -7.33 0.51
CA GLN A 110 24.53 -6.92 0.89
C GLN A 110 24.82 -7.24 2.36
N ASN A 111 25.96 -7.87 2.61
CA ASN A 111 26.51 -8.00 3.95
C ASN A 111 27.04 -6.64 4.43
N ALA A 112 26.44 -6.08 5.49
CA ALA A 112 26.77 -4.75 5.98
C ALA A 112 28.22 -4.58 6.49
N ALA A 113 28.87 -5.67 6.93
CA ALA A 113 30.23 -5.61 7.46
C ALA A 113 31.31 -5.68 6.37
N SER A 114 31.05 -6.43 5.29
CA SER A 114 32.02 -6.68 4.22
C SER A 114 31.73 -5.96 2.91
N GLY A 115 30.49 -5.50 2.70
CA GLY A 115 30.04 -4.92 1.45
C GLY A 115 29.82 -5.93 0.31
N LEU A 116 30.05 -7.23 0.54
CA LEU A 116 29.81 -8.29 -0.44
C LEU A 116 28.32 -8.56 -0.63
N VAL A 117 27.91 -8.99 -1.82
CA VAL A 117 26.52 -9.30 -2.17
C VAL A 117 26.33 -10.80 -2.35
N LEU A 118 25.15 -11.31 -1.98
CA LEU A 118 24.77 -12.71 -2.18
C LEU A 118 24.45 -12.97 -3.66
N GLY A 119 25.07 -14.01 -4.24
CA GLY A 119 24.82 -14.48 -5.60
C GLY A 119 24.83 -16.00 -5.76
N VAL A 120 24.37 -16.50 -6.91
CA VAL A 120 24.36 -17.93 -7.25
C VAL A 120 25.55 -18.28 -8.15
N GLN A 121 26.34 -19.28 -7.74
CA GLN A 121 27.56 -19.67 -8.44
C GLN A 121 27.29 -20.01 -9.91
N ASN A 122 28.09 -19.39 -10.81
CA ASN A 122 28.00 -19.56 -12.27
C ASN A 122 26.60 -19.24 -12.84
N MET A 123 25.78 -18.43 -12.15
CA MET A 123 24.39 -18.17 -12.51
C MET A 123 23.56 -19.45 -12.68
N SER A 124 23.85 -20.47 -11.86
CA SER A 124 23.19 -21.77 -11.96
C SER A 124 21.67 -21.64 -11.80
N THR A 125 20.93 -22.20 -12.75
CA THR A 125 19.47 -22.37 -12.68
C THR A 125 19.05 -23.75 -12.18
N ALA A 126 20.02 -24.63 -11.90
CA ALA A 126 19.76 -25.95 -11.34
C ALA A 126 19.39 -25.86 -9.85
N ASP A 127 18.49 -26.74 -9.42
CA ASP A 127 18.12 -26.89 -8.02
C ASP A 127 19.36 -27.19 -7.16
N GLY A 128 19.49 -26.47 -6.05
CA GLY A 128 20.64 -26.60 -5.16
C GLY A 128 21.93 -25.92 -5.65
N GLY A 129 21.82 -24.97 -6.60
CA GLY A 129 22.93 -24.09 -6.96
C GLY A 129 23.57 -23.43 -5.74
N LEU A 130 24.90 -23.37 -5.70
CA LEU A 130 25.64 -22.87 -4.54
C LEU A 130 25.46 -21.35 -4.41
N ALA A 131 24.92 -20.89 -3.28
CA ALA A 131 24.86 -19.47 -2.94
C ALA A 131 26.17 -19.01 -2.26
N LEU A 132 26.73 -17.88 -2.71
CA LEU A 132 28.02 -17.35 -2.26
C LEU A 132 27.91 -15.83 -2.02
N GLN A 133 28.82 -15.27 -1.21
CA GLN A 133 28.98 -13.83 -1.07
C GLN A 133 30.27 -13.38 -1.74
N TRP A 134 30.19 -12.40 -2.63
CA TRP A 134 31.36 -11.87 -3.34
C TRP A 134 31.14 -10.44 -3.85
N ALA A 135 32.16 -9.91 -4.54
CA ALA A 135 32.11 -8.58 -5.10
C ALA A 135 30.97 -8.46 -6.11
N ASP A 136 30.23 -7.36 -6.01
CA ASP A 136 29.19 -7.06 -6.97
C ASP A 136 29.81 -6.76 -8.34
N ASN A 137 29.44 -7.57 -9.32
CA ASN A 137 29.89 -7.50 -10.71
C ASN A 137 28.75 -7.06 -11.65
N GLY A 138 27.58 -6.73 -11.10
CA GLY A 138 26.40 -6.30 -11.85
C GLY A 138 25.66 -7.40 -12.60
N THR A 139 25.90 -8.68 -12.31
CA THR A 139 25.22 -9.79 -12.98
C THR A 139 23.91 -10.19 -12.28
N ALA A 140 23.03 -10.82 -13.05
CA ALA A 140 21.66 -11.13 -12.62
C ALA A 140 21.60 -12.17 -11.48
N ASP A 141 22.66 -12.94 -11.23
CA ASP A 141 22.72 -13.82 -10.07
C ASP A 141 22.77 -13.07 -8.74
N HIS A 142 22.98 -11.74 -8.74
CA HIS A 142 22.90 -10.88 -7.55
C HIS A 142 21.50 -10.27 -7.32
N GLU A 143 20.56 -10.54 -8.23
CA GLU A 143 19.26 -9.89 -8.29
C GLU A 143 18.19 -10.76 -7.66
N TRP A 144 17.79 -10.41 -6.43
CA TRP A 144 16.81 -11.15 -5.65
C TRP A 144 15.45 -10.47 -5.69
N ALA A 145 14.39 -11.25 -5.92
CA ALA A 145 13.02 -10.79 -5.75
C ALA A 145 12.53 -11.13 -4.34
N LEU A 146 11.88 -10.17 -3.68
CA LEU A 146 11.14 -10.45 -2.46
C LEU A 146 9.81 -11.12 -2.84
N ILE A 147 9.59 -12.35 -2.38
CA ILE A 147 8.29 -13.01 -2.48
C ILE A 147 7.55 -12.78 -1.15
N VAL A 148 6.34 -12.23 -1.23
CA VAL A 148 5.45 -12.16 -0.07
C VAL A 148 4.71 -13.48 0.01
N ASP A 149 5.10 -14.33 0.96
CA ASP A 149 4.29 -15.47 1.34
C ASP A 149 3.16 -14.99 2.26
N GLY A 150 1.92 -15.38 1.94
CA GLY A 150 0.69 -14.97 2.62
C GLY A 150 0.51 -15.55 4.02
#